data_AF-A0A933FA24-F1
#
_entry.id   AF-A0A933FA24-F1
#
_cell.length_a   1.000
_cell.length_b   1.000
_cell.length_c   1.000
_cell.angle_alpha   90.00
_cell.angle_beta   90.00
_cell.angle_gamma   90.00
#
_symmetry.space_group_name_H-M   'P 1'
#
loop_
_entity.id
_entity.type
_entity.pdbx_description
1 polymer ?
#
loop_
_entity_poly.entity_id
_entity_poly.type
_entity_poly.pdbx_seq_one_letter_code
_entity_poly.pdbx_strand_id
1 'polypeptide(L)'
;DMTPEMLRRAEANAAAAGHGNVEFRLGEAERLPVADASVDWVISNCVINLSPDKPAVFREIHRVLRPGGRLLISDVVAEELPEAVRADLTAWSSCLAGAISEREYVAGLEAAGFVDVRVVSRLPYEAGQVAALAGAPEAACGCGAGSGNARAEDLAGKVRSANFSARKPGGAGGPAVRAAGAADLPAIHGLLDEARLPTAGVAEHLADFLVAEESGRVAGAVGMEQAGEVALFRSLVVRADARRRGIGERLFRALEAVARARGVKRAYLLTETIEARCRAWGFARVPRETVPAALRSSPEFTGCCPASAALMAKDL
;
A
#
# COMPACT_ATOMS: atom_id res chain seq x y z
N ASP A 1 17.35 -14.59 -9.71
CA ASP A 1 17.72 -15.91 -9.16
C ASP A 1 19.20 -15.91 -8.89
N MET A 2 19.69 -16.65 -7.89
CA MET A 2 21.12 -16.72 -7.56
C MET A 2 21.89 -17.71 -8.45
N THR A 3 21.21 -18.55 -9.23
CA THR A 3 21.83 -19.58 -10.06
C THR A 3 21.63 -19.32 -11.56
N PRO A 4 22.68 -19.47 -12.40
CA PRO A 4 22.54 -19.36 -13.85
C PRO A 4 21.61 -20.42 -14.47
N GLU A 5 21.50 -21.60 -13.83
CA GLU A 5 20.63 -22.67 -14.32
C GLU A 5 19.15 -22.29 -14.24
N MET A 6 18.71 -21.73 -13.11
CA MET A 6 17.33 -21.30 -12.95
C MET A 6 16.96 -20.14 -13.88
N LEU A 7 17.91 -19.25 -14.19
CA LEU A 7 17.69 -18.21 -15.20
C LEU A 7 17.44 -18.81 -16.58
N ARG A 8 18.27 -19.77 -17.01
CA ARG A 8 18.06 -20.47 -18.30
C ARG A 8 16.71 -21.18 -18.36
N ARG A 9 16.28 -21.82 -17.26
CA ARG A 9 14.95 -22.44 -17.16
C ARG A 9 13.84 -21.40 -17.28
N ALA A 10 13.99 -20.25 -16.61
CA ALA A 10 13.00 -19.17 -16.65
C ALA A 10 12.89 -18.53 -18.04
N GLU A 11 14.02 -18.33 -18.72
CA GLU A 11 14.07 -17.84 -20.11
C GLU A 11 13.37 -18.80 -21.08
N ALA A 12 13.64 -20.12 -20.97
CA ALA A 12 12.98 -21.14 -21.79
C ALA A 12 11.46 -21.16 -21.56
N ASN A 13 11.02 -21.06 -20.30
CA ASN A 13 9.61 -21.01 -19.95
C ASN A 13 8.93 -19.75 -20.50
N ALA A 14 9.58 -18.58 -20.41
CA ALA A 14 9.05 -17.35 -20.97
C ALA A 14 8.94 -17.39 -22.49
N ALA A 15 9.93 -17.97 -23.18
CA ALA A 15 9.91 -18.17 -24.62
C ALA A 15 8.77 -19.12 -25.05
N ALA A 16 8.61 -20.24 -24.36
CA ALA A 16 7.52 -21.20 -24.61
C ALA A 16 6.12 -20.58 -24.37
N ALA A 17 5.99 -19.68 -23.39
CA ALA A 17 4.76 -18.96 -23.09
C ALA A 17 4.54 -17.70 -23.96
N GLY A 18 5.50 -17.31 -24.80
CA GLY A 18 5.39 -16.13 -25.67
C GLY A 18 5.50 -14.78 -24.95
N HIS A 19 6.20 -14.70 -23.83
CA HIS A 19 6.38 -13.47 -23.06
C HIS A 19 7.65 -12.71 -23.45
N GLY A 20 7.49 -11.53 -24.06
CA GLY A 20 8.60 -10.64 -24.45
C GLY A 20 8.88 -9.47 -23.49
N ASN A 21 8.10 -9.36 -22.41
CA ASN A 21 8.11 -8.24 -21.46
C ASN A 21 8.67 -8.63 -20.09
N VAL A 22 9.56 -9.62 -20.05
CA VAL A 22 10.20 -10.13 -18.83
C VAL A 22 11.71 -10.04 -18.94
N GLU A 23 12.36 -9.70 -17.83
CA GLU A 23 13.82 -9.64 -17.72
C GLU A 23 14.25 -10.49 -16.53
N PHE A 24 15.28 -11.33 -16.73
CA PHE A 24 15.82 -12.21 -15.71
C PHE A 24 17.20 -11.73 -15.29
N ARG A 25 17.43 -11.59 -13.98
CA ARG A 25 18.70 -11.08 -13.43
C ARG A 25 19.30 -12.05 -12.41
N LEU A 26 20.61 -12.24 -12.51
CA LEU A 26 21.40 -13.03 -11.57
C LEU A 26 21.67 -12.22 -10.31
N GLY A 27 21.24 -12.74 -9.15
CA GLY A 27 21.48 -12.11 -7.86
C GLY A 27 20.70 -12.74 -6.71
N GLU A 28 21.11 -12.36 -5.51
CA GLU A 28 20.55 -12.80 -4.22
C GLU A 28 19.46 -11.82 -3.74
N ALA A 29 18.54 -12.27 -2.89
CA ALA A 29 17.45 -11.42 -2.40
C ALA A 29 17.94 -10.31 -1.45
N GLU A 30 19.08 -10.56 -0.81
CA GLU A 30 19.79 -9.68 0.12
C GLU A 30 20.61 -8.59 -0.60
N ARG A 31 20.82 -8.74 -1.93
CA ARG A 31 21.50 -7.76 -2.80
C ARG A 31 20.94 -7.87 -4.23
N LEU A 32 19.81 -7.21 -4.46
CA LEU A 32 19.12 -7.27 -5.75
C LEU A 32 19.92 -6.50 -6.82
N PRO A 33 20.11 -7.09 -8.02
CA PRO A 33 20.72 -6.43 -9.19
C PRO A 33 19.73 -5.46 -9.87
N VAL A 34 19.13 -4.59 -9.07
CA VAL A 34 18.08 -3.65 -9.46
C VAL A 34 18.46 -2.28 -8.89
N ALA A 35 18.32 -1.23 -9.70
CA ALA A 35 18.67 0.12 -9.28
C ALA A 35 17.74 0.62 -8.15
N ASP A 36 18.25 1.51 -7.32
CA ASP A 36 17.48 2.20 -6.29
C ASP A 36 16.26 2.91 -6.90
N ALA A 37 15.13 2.86 -6.19
CA ALA A 37 13.91 3.59 -6.55
C ALA A 37 13.53 3.44 -8.04
N SER A 38 13.66 2.25 -8.60
CA SER A 38 13.45 2.00 -10.03
C SER A 38 12.15 1.28 -10.34
N VAL A 39 11.54 0.60 -9.36
CA VAL A 39 10.31 -0.20 -9.57
C VAL A 39 9.11 0.32 -8.78
N ASP A 40 7.91 0.15 -9.35
CA ASP A 40 6.65 0.57 -8.71
C ASP A 40 6.10 -0.49 -7.75
N TRP A 41 6.35 -1.77 -8.06
CA TRP A 41 5.87 -2.92 -7.30
C TRP A 41 6.97 -3.96 -7.10
N VAL A 42 6.94 -4.60 -5.94
CA VAL A 42 7.66 -5.86 -5.68
C VAL A 42 6.63 -6.92 -5.31
N ILE A 43 6.72 -8.08 -5.96
CA ILE A 43 5.92 -9.26 -5.65
C ILE A 43 6.90 -10.37 -5.28
N SER A 44 6.69 -11.01 -4.14
CA SER A 44 7.48 -12.16 -3.70
C SER A 44 6.56 -13.32 -3.35
N ASN A 45 6.97 -14.53 -3.74
CA ASN A 45 6.23 -15.75 -3.47
C ASN A 45 7.17 -16.82 -2.90
N CYS A 46 7.00 -17.11 -1.60
CA CYS A 46 7.56 -18.26 -0.89
C CYS A 46 9.07 -18.47 -1.08
N VAL A 47 9.87 -17.44 -0.79
CA VAL A 47 11.34 -17.51 -0.95
C VAL A 47 12.11 -16.75 0.13
N ILE A 48 11.48 -15.80 0.84
CA ILE A 48 12.18 -14.96 1.83
C ILE A 48 12.62 -15.82 3.03
N ASN A 49 11.86 -16.87 3.35
CA ASN A 49 12.22 -17.83 4.38
C ASN A 49 13.57 -18.54 4.14
N LEU A 50 14.00 -18.68 2.88
CA LEU A 50 15.29 -19.28 2.51
C LEU A 50 16.48 -18.35 2.72
N SER A 51 16.24 -17.05 2.90
CA SER A 51 17.29 -16.07 3.19
C SER A 51 17.70 -16.15 4.67
N PRO A 52 19.01 -16.28 4.98
CA PRO A 52 19.53 -16.18 6.34
C PRO A 52 19.45 -14.75 6.89
N ASP A 53 19.47 -13.70 6.06
CA ASP A 53 19.37 -12.29 6.48
C ASP A 53 18.08 -11.65 5.93
N LYS A 54 16.94 -12.06 6.50
CA LYS A 54 15.62 -11.49 6.17
C LYS A 54 15.57 -9.96 6.32
N PRO A 55 16.17 -9.34 7.36
CA PRO A 55 16.28 -7.89 7.43
C PRO A 55 16.96 -7.26 6.22
N ALA A 56 18.02 -7.86 5.66
CA ALA A 56 18.63 -7.38 4.41
C ALA A 56 17.67 -7.47 3.23
N VAL A 57 16.92 -8.57 3.09
CA VAL A 57 15.89 -8.70 2.05
C VAL A 57 14.85 -7.58 2.17
N PHE A 58 14.33 -7.30 3.37
CA PHE A 58 13.36 -6.22 3.55
C PHE A 58 13.95 -4.84 3.20
N ARG A 59 15.21 -4.57 3.56
CA ARG A 59 15.92 -3.35 3.17
C ARG A 59 16.12 -3.25 1.67
N GLU A 60 16.42 -4.35 0.98
CA GLU A 60 16.56 -4.38 -0.48
C GLU A 60 15.25 -4.12 -1.19
N ILE A 61 14.16 -4.75 -0.76
CA ILE A 61 12.81 -4.47 -1.27
C ILE A 61 12.50 -2.98 -1.10
N HIS A 62 12.83 -2.41 0.07
CA HIS A 62 12.65 -0.98 0.30
C HIS A 62 13.54 -0.13 -0.61
N ARG A 63 14.81 -0.48 -0.83
CA ARG A 63 15.76 0.26 -1.69
C ARG A 63 15.26 0.36 -3.12
N VAL A 64 14.88 -0.76 -3.72
CA VAL A 64 14.50 -0.84 -5.15
C VAL A 64 13.16 -0.17 -5.43
N LEU A 65 12.24 -0.17 -4.47
CA LEU A 65 10.94 0.48 -4.62
C LEU A 65 11.08 2.00 -4.75
N ARG A 66 10.34 2.58 -5.69
CA ARG A 66 10.14 4.04 -5.76
C ARG A 66 9.45 4.56 -4.49
N PRO A 67 9.68 5.83 -4.12
CA PRO A 67 8.81 6.52 -3.18
C PRO A 67 7.32 6.29 -3.48
N GLY A 68 6.57 5.76 -2.52
CA GLY A 68 5.16 5.43 -2.70
C GLY A 68 4.86 4.11 -3.39
N GLY A 69 5.89 3.37 -3.83
CA GLY A 69 5.80 2.01 -4.37
C GLY A 69 5.29 1.00 -3.35
N ARG A 70 4.86 -0.17 -3.82
CA ARG A 70 4.11 -1.16 -3.02
C ARG A 70 4.75 -2.53 -3.09
N LEU A 71 4.52 -3.33 -2.04
CA LEU A 71 4.85 -4.74 -2.04
C LEU A 71 3.63 -5.62 -1.79
N LEU A 72 3.70 -6.84 -2.32
CA LEU A 72 2.85 -7.96 -1.97
C LEU A 72 3.72 -9.20 -1.80
N ILE A 73 3.77 -9.74 -0.59
CA ILE A 73 4.55 -10.94 -0.25
C ILE A 73 3.57 -12.03 0.13
N SER A 74 3.70 -13.21 -0.47
CA SER A 74 3.09 -14.44 0.01
C SER A 74 4.20 -15.32 0.59
N ASP A 75 4.11 -15.70 1.86
CA ASP A 75 5.09 -16.59 2.47
C ASP A 75 4.47 -17.49 3.56
N VAL A 76 5.20 -18.53 3.95
CA VAL A 76 4.88 -19.37 5.10
C VAL A 76 5.28 -18.64 6.36
N VAL A 77 4.37 -18.58 7.34
CA VAL A 77 4.69 -18.11 8.70
C VAL A 77 4.35 -19.19 9.70
N ALA A 78 5.16 -19.27 10.74
CA ALA A 78 5.03 -20.30 11.76
C ALA A 78 5.30 -19.73 13.15
N GLU A 79 4.50 -20.16 14.12
CA GLU A 79 4.68 -19.83 15.54
C GLU A 79 5.34 -21.01 16.25
N GLU A 80 6.31 -20.73 17.12
CA GLU A 80 6.91 -21.72 18.05
C GLU A 80 7.39 -23.02 17.39
N LEU A 81 8.12 -22.92 16.28
CA LEU A 81 8.72 -24.10 15.64
C LEU A 81 9.76 -24.76 16.56
N PRO A 82 9.67 -26.09 16.78
CA PRO A 82 10.66 -26.85 17.54
C PRO A 82 12.05 -26.79 16.89
N GLU A 83 13.09 -26.80 17.73
CA GLU A 83 14.48 -26.70 17.28
C GLU A 83 14.88 -27.80 16.28
N ALA A 84 14.35 -29.02 16.47
CA ALA A 84 14.57 -30.12 15.54
C ALA A 84 14.08 -29.80 14.11
N VAL A 85 12.97 -29.07 13.97
CA VAL A 85 12.46 -28.64 12.66
C VAL A 85 13.31 -27.49 12.10
N ARG A 86 13.79 -26.58 12.96
CA ARG A 86 14.65 -25.47 12.54
C ARG A 86 16.01 -25.93 12.01
N ALA A 87 16.53 -27.03 12.55
CA ALA A 87 17.81 -27.62 12.13
C ALA A 87 17.69 -28.55 10.92
N ASP A 88 16.48 -28.88 10.46
CA ASP A 88 16.26 -29.81 9.36
C ASP A 88 16.41 -29.12 7.99
N LEU A 89 17.33 -29.63 7.16
CA LEU A 89 17.63 -29.06 5.83
C LEU A 89 16.52 -29.30 4.81
N THR A 90 15.73 -30.37 4.96
CA THR A 90 14.56 -30.64 4.10
C THR A 90 13.48 -29.61 4.41
N ALA A 91 13.19 -29.39 5.70
CA ALA A 91 12.28 -28.35 6.16
C ALA A 91 12.79 -26.93 5.83
N TRP A 92 14.11 -26.73 5.74
CA TRP A 92 14.68 -25.48 5.24
C TRP A 92 14.36 -25.29 3.76
N SER A 93 14.64 -26.29 2.93
CA SER A 93 14.40 -26.22 1.48
C SER A 93 12.92 -25.98 1.11
N SER A 94 11.99 -26.34 2.01
CA SER A 94 10.54 -26.13 1.86
C SER A 94 10.03 -24.81 2.46
N CYS A 95 10.91 -23.89 2.89
CA CYS A 95 10.58 -22.63 3.56
C CYS A 95 10.01 -22.76 4.99
N LEU A 96 9.86 -23.97 5.55
CA LEU A 96 9.29 -24.16 6.88
C LEU A 96 10.28 -23.81 8.00
N ALA A 97 11.48 -24.38 7.98
CA ALA A 97 12.47 -24.18 9.05
C ALA A 97 12.90 -22.71 9.19
N GLY A 98 12.98 -22.03 8.05
CA GLY A 98 13.31 -20.60 7.97
C GLY A 98 12.12 -19.66 8.24
N ALA A 99 10.92 -20.19 8.48
CA ALA A 99 9.74 -19.38 8.76
C ALA A 99 9.86 -18.65 10.09
N ILE A 100 9.48 -17.37 10.05
CA ILE A 100 9.32 -16.51 11.23
C ILE A 100 7.83 -16.30 11.51
N SER A 101 7.51 -15.77 12.68
CA SER A 101 6.13 -15.44 13.03
C SER A 101 5.55 -14.35 12.14
N GLU A 102 4.23 -14.26 12.09
CA GLU A 102 3.54 -13.16 11.40
C GLU A 102 3.95 -11.80 11.99
N ARG A 103 4.14 -11.75 13.31
CA ARG A 103 4.55 -10.54 14.03
C ARG A 103 5.95 -10.10 13.65
N GLU A 104 6.90 -11.04 13.55
CA GLU A 104 8.27 -10.75 13.11
C GLU A 104 8.32 -10.26 11.67
N TYR A 105 7.47 -10.80 10.78
CA TYR A 105 7.33 -10.28 9.41
C TYR A 105 6.87 -8.82 9.40
N VAL A 106 5.80 -8.50 10.13
CA VAL A 106 5.27 -7.13 10.23
C VAL A 106 6.34 -6.20 10.81
N ALA A 107 6.96 -6.58 11.92
CA ALA A 107 8.01 -5.79 12.56
C ALA A 107 9.23 -5.59 11.64
N GLY A 108 9.63 -6.61 10.88
CA GLY A 108 10.74 -6.52 9.93
C GLY A 108 10.45 -5.57 8.77
N LEU A 109 9.23 -5.57 8.25
CA LEU A 109 8.78 -4.61 7.23
C LEU A 109 8.75 -3.17 7.78
N GLU A 110 8.21 -2.97 8.98
CA GLU A 110 8.19 -1.66 9.65
C GLU A 110 9.60 -1.14 9.92
N ALA A 111 10.50 -2.00 10.42
CA ALA A 111 11.90 -1.67 10.67
C ALA A 111 12.68 -1.32 9.39
N ALA A 112 12.29 -1.90 8.24
CA ALA A 112 12.84 -1.54 6.93
C ALA A 112 12.30 -0.20 6.40
N GLY A 113 11.36 0.43 7.08
CA GLY A 113 10.81 1.75 6.75
C GLY A 113 9.49 1.71 5.97
N PHE A 114 8.82 0.55 5.89
CA PHE A 114 7.50 0.47 5.27
C PHE A 114 6.40 1.07 6.14
N VAL A 115 5.36 1.59 5.50
CA VAL A 115 4.11 2.07 6.13
C VAL A 115 2.92 1.31 5.58
N ASP A 116 1.77 1.43 6.26
CA ASP A 116 0.53 0.74 5.90
C ASP A 116 0.72 -0.79 5.79
N VAL A 117 1.55 -1.38 6.66
CA VAL A 117 1.80 -2.83 6.69
C VAL A 117 0.53 -3.56 7.14
N ARG A 118 0.06 -4.51 6.33
CA ARG A 118 -1.18 -5.25 6.57
C ARG A 118 -1.04 -6.71 6.16
N VAL A 119 -1.68 -7.59 6.91
CA VAL A 119 -1.91 -8.98 6.50
C VAL A 119 -3.23 -9.04 5.74
N VAL A 120 -3.16 -9.35 4.46
CA VAL A 120 -4.27 -9.34 3.50
C VAL A 120 -5.10 -10.61 3.59
N SER A 121 -4.45 -11.76 3.77
CA SER A 121 -5.13 -13.05 3.90
C SER A 121 -4.25 -14.05 4.63
N ARG A 122 -4.90 -15.08 5.20
CA ARG A 122 -4.25 -16.20 5.90
C ARG A 122 -4.90 -17.49 5.42
N LEU A 123 -4.08 -18.51 5.17
CA LEU A 123 -4.53 -19.86 4.90
C LEU A 123 -3.79 -20.81 5.86
N PRO A 124 -4.46 -21.30 6.93
CA PRO A 124 -3.84 -22.27 7.83
C PRO A 124 -3.51 -23.56 7.07
N TYR A 125 -2.40 -24.19 7.43
CA TYR A 125 -2.04 -25.49 6.86
C TYR A 125 -2.56 -26.62 7.75
N GLU A 126 -3.14 -27.61 7.08
CA GLU A 126 -3.56 -28.87 7.67
C GLU A 126 -2.35 -29.75 8.00
N ALA A 127 -2.50 -30.68 8.94
CA ALA A 127 -1.40 -31.53 9.41
C ALA A 127 -0.65 -32.24 8.27
N GLY A 128 -1.35 -32.73 7.25
CA GLY A 128 -0.74 -33.37 6.08
C GLY A 128 0.12 -32.41 5.24
N GLN A 129 -0.28 -31.15 5.12
CA GLN A 129 0.48 -30.12 4.41
C GLN A 129 1.73 -29.73 5.21
N VAL A 130 1.60 -29.63 6.54
CA VAL A 130 2.74 -29.37 7.42
C VAL A 130 3.74 -30.53 7.39
N ALA A 131 3.26 -31.78 7.38
CA ALA A 131 4.11 -32.96 7.27
C ALA A 131 4.91 -32.96 5.97
N ALA A 132 4.28 -32.63 4.84
CA ALA A 132 4.96 -32.53 3.54
C ALA A 132 6.07 -31.47 3.56
N LEU A 133 5.83 -30.31 4.18
CA LEU A 133 6.84 -29.27 4.33
C LEU A 133 7.96 -29.68 5.28
N ALA A 134 7.66 -30.40 6.35
CA ALA A 134 8.65 -30.89 7.30
C ALA A 134 9.52 -32.04 6.74
N GLY A 135 9.32 -32.45 5.49
CA GLY A 135 10.08 -33.54 4.89
C GLY A 135 9.66 -34.93 5.38
N ALA A 136 8.48 -35.06 5.99
CA ALA A 136 7.94 -36.38 6.28
C ALA A 136 7.70 -37.10 4.93
N PRO A 137 8.21 -38.32 4.74
CA PRO A 137 8.05 -39.02 3.47
C PRO A 137 6.56 -39.15 3.16
N GLU A 138 6.17 -38.78 1.92
CA GLU A 138 4.90 -39.21 1.35
C GLU A 138 4.77 -40.71 1.60
N ALA A 139 3.67 -41.14 2.21
CA ALA A 139 3.41 -42.50 2.67
C ALA A 139 4.07 -43.60 1.81
N ALA A 140 5.33 -43.92 2.14
CA ALA A 140 6.07 -45.04 1.58
C ALA A 140 6.06 -46.12 2.65
N CYS A 141 5.19 -47.10 2.43
CA CYS A 141 5.21 -48.46 2.96
C CYS A 141 5.82 -48.64 4.37
N GLY A 142 4.95 -48.89 5.35
CA GLY A 142 5.32 -49.00 6.76
C GLY A 142 6.47 -49.96 7.06
N CYS A 143 7.58 -49.41 7.52
CA CYS A 143 8.48 -49.94 8.56
C CYS A 143 9.70 -49.01 8.65
N GLY A 144 9.69 -48.08 9.59
CA GLY A 144 10.80 -47.15 9.79
C GLY A 144 10.50 -46.16 10.91
N ALA A 145 10.64 -46.61 12.15
CA ALA A 145 10.68 -45.73 13.30
C ALA A 145 12.06 -45.06 13.39
N GLY A 146 12.09 -43.74 13.34
CA GLY A 146 13.25 -42.89 13.64
C GLY A 146 13.03 -41.50 13.04
N SER A 147 13.27 -40.38 13.72
CA SER A 147 13.76 -40.11 15.07
C SER A 147 13.40 -38.64 15.39
N GLY A 148 12.85 -38.35 16.57
CA GLY A 148 12.83 -36.99 17.12
C GLY A 148 11.76 -35.99 16.61
N ASN A 149 10.78 -36.44 15.82
CA ASN A 149 9.86 -35.54 15.13
C ASN A 149 8.81 -34.95 16.10
N ALA A 150 8.78 -33.62 16.22
CA ALA A 150 7.54 -32.93 16.57
C ALA A 150 6.45 -33.44 15.64
N ARG A 151 5.32 -33.90 16.18
CA ARG A 151 4.28 -34.48 15.32
C ARG A 151 3.74 -33.37 14.45
N ALA A 152 3.47 -33.64 13.17
CA ALA A 152 2.84 -32.65 12.28
C ALA A 152 1.51 -32.13 12.86
N GLU A 153 0.87 -32.93 13.71
CA GLU A 153 -0.29 -32.57 14.53
C GLU A 153 -0.01 -31.43 15.53
N ASP A 154 1.19 -31.40 16.14
CA ASP A 154 1.60 -30.36 17.11
C ASP A 154 1.90 -29.01 16.43
N LEU A 155 2.11 -29.04 15.12
CA LEU A 155 2.39 -27.89 14.26
C LEU A 155 1.17 -27.44 13.46
N ALA A 156 0.11 -28.26 13.39
CA ALA A 156 -1.13 -27.93 12.72
C ALA A 156 -1.75 -26.68 13.36
N GLY A 157 -2.18 -25.73 12.54
CA GLY A 157 -2.70 -24.43 12.99
C GLY A 157 -1.63 -23.43 13.49
N LYS A 158 -0.39 -23.86 13.70
CA LYS A 158 0.76 -22.95 13.96
C LYS A 158 1.41 -22.46 12.68
N VAL A 159 1.33 -23.27 11.62
CA VAL A 159 1.84 -22.94 10.27
C VAL A 159 0.70 -22.46 9.38
N ARG A 160 0.94 -21.38 8.64
CA ARG A 160 -0.02 -20.83 7.68
C ARG A 160 0.71 -20.15 6.53
N SER A 161 0.08 -20.08 5.37
CA SER A 161 0.45 -19.10 4.36
C SER A 161 -0.18 -17.76 4.72
N ALA A 162 0.61 -16.68 4.67
CA ALA A 162 0.16 -15.33 4.92
C ALA A 162 0.55 -14.40 3.77
N ASN A 163 -0.37 -13.52 3.39
CA ASN A 163 -0.11 -12.48 2.39
C ASN A 163 0.07 -11.14 3.08
N PHE A 164 1.21 -10.49 2.87
CA PHE A 164 1.55 -9.18 3.43
C PHE A 164 1.53 -8.12 2.34
N SER A 165 0.92 -6.98 2.63
CA SER A 165 0.95 -5.80 1.78
C SER A 165 1.50 -4.62 2.56
N ALA A 166 2.36 -3.84 1.92
CA ALA A 166 2.90 -2.62 2.52
C ALA A 166 3.27 -1.60 1.43
N ARG A 167 3.58 -0.38 1.87
CA ARG A 167 3.94 0.73 0.98
C ARG A 167 5.23 1.40 1.46
N LYS A 168 6.15 1.66 0.54
CA LYS A 168 7.29 2.55 0.81
C LYS A 168 6.76 3.97 1.00
N PRO A 169 7.11 4.69 2.08
CA PRO A 169 6.72 6.08 2.25
C PRO A 169 6.95 6.87 0.97
N GLY A 170 5.96 7.68 0.57
CA GLY A 170 6.20 8.67 -0.45
C GLY A 170 7.20 9.66 0.10
N GLY A 171 8.48 9.52 -0.27
CA GLY A 171 9.58 10.33 0.21
C GLY A 171 9.29 11.83 0.23
N ALA A 172 10.08 12.56 1.02
CA ALA A 172 10.06 14.02 1.10
C ALA A 172 10.23 14.73 -0.26
N GLY A 173 10.60 14.01 -1.34
CA GLY A 173 10.67 14.50 -2.71
C GLY A 173 9.39 14.35 -3.55
N GLY A 174 8.24 14.05 -2.93
CA GLY A 174 6.94 14.33 -3.57
C GLY A 174 6.69 15.84 -3.65
N PRO A 175 5.75 16.31 -4.50
CA PRO A 175 5.49 17.74 -4.61
C PRO A 175 5.22 18.38 -3.25
N ALA A 176 5.90 19.48 -2.98
CA ALA A 176 5.76 20.22 -1.74
C ALA A 176 4.31 20.72 -1.66
N VAL A 177 3.61 20.36 -0.58
CA VAL A 177 2.28 20.91 -0.33
C VAL A 177 2.43 22.18 0.49
N ARG A 178 1.90 23.27 -0.03
CA ARG A 178 1.92 24.59 0.61
C ARG A 178 0.56 25.26 0.46
N ALA A 179 0.31 26.30 1.27
CA ALA A 179 -0.83 27.18 1.07
C ALA A 179 -0.78 27.82 -0.32
N ALA A 180 -1.95 27.94 -0.95
CA ALA A 180 -2.10 28.65 -2.22
C ALA A 180 -1.92 30.15 -2.02
N GLY A 181 -1.20 30.80 -2.92
CA GLY A 181 -1.10 32.25 -3.03
C GLY A 181 -1.89 32.78 -4.23
N ALA A 182 -2.04 34.10 -4.33
CA ALA A 182 -2.74 34.75 -5.45
C ALA A 182 -2.18 34.37 -6.83
N ALA A 183 -0.88 34.09 -6.93
CA ALA A 183 -0.23 33.66 -8.17
C ALA A 183 -0.63 32.23 -8.63
N ASP A 184 -1.14 31.39 -7.73
CA ASP A 184 -1.55 30.02 -8.05
C ASP A 184 -2.97 29.96 -8.65
N LEU A 185 -3.79 31.01 -8.46
CA LEU A 185 -5.19 31.03 -8.86
C LEU A 185 -5.43 30.65 -10.34
N PRO A 186 -4.67 31.18 -11.33
CA PRO A 186 -4.85 30.76 -12.72
C PRO A 186 -4.54 29.28 -12.95
N ALA A 187 -3.55 28.72 -12.24
CA ALA A 187 -3.20 27.31 -12.36
C ALA A 187 -4.25 26.40 -11.71
N ILE A 188 -4.81 26.81 -10.58
CA ILE A 188 -5.90 26.08 -9.90
C ILE A 188 -7.14 26.05 -10.81
N HIS A 189 -7.56 27.20 -11.37
CA HIS A 189 -8.69 27.26 -12.29
C HIS A 189 -8.46 26.37 -13.51
N GLY A 190 -7.28 26.45 -14.14
CA GLY A 190 -6.96 25.61 -15.29
C GLY A 190 -7.04 24.10 -15.01
N LEU A 191 -6.57 23.66 -13.84
CA LEU A 191 -6.67 22.25 -13.43
C LEU A 191 -8.11 21.82 -13.19
N LEU A 192 -8.93 22.67 -12.55
CA LEU A 192 -10.34 22.38 -12.28
C LEU A 192 -11.15 22.34 -13.59
N ASP A 193 -10.92 23.28 -14.50
CA ASP A 193 -11.58 23.33 -15.81
C ASP A 193 -11.24 22.07 -16.64
N GLU A 194 -9.97 21.67 -16.69
CA GLU A 194 -9.53 20.44 -17.37
C GLU A 194 -10.20 19.19 -16.77
N ALA A 195 -10.37 19.17 -15.44
CA ALA A 195 -11.05 18.10 -14.73
C ALA A 195 -12.58 18.20 -14.74
N ARG A 196 -13.15 19.25 -15.36
CA ARG A 196 -14.59 19.59 -15.34
C ARG A 196 -15.15 19.68 -13.91
N LEU A 197 -14.35 20.21 -13.00
CA LEU A 197 -14.74 20.48 -11.62
C LEU A 197 -15.18 21.94 -11.46
N PRO A 198 -16.09 22.25 -10.52
CA PRO A 198 -16.54 23.61 -10.31
C PRO A 198 -15.43 24.57 -9.85
N THR A 199 -15.38 25.75 -10.46
CA THR A 199 -14.45 26.84 -10.13
C THR A 199 -15.07 27.96 -9.30
N ALA A 200 -16.40 27.97 -9.14
CA ALA A 200 -17.10 28.99 -8.35
C ALA A 200 -16.70 28.94 -6.87
N GLY A 201 -16.37 30.09 -6.27
CA GLY A 201 -15.94 30.17 -4.87
C GLY A 201 -14.43 29.99 -4.67
N VAL A 202 -13.66 29.58 -5.68
CA VAL A 202 -12.22 29.30 -5.51
C VAL A 202 -11.43 30.57 -5.19
N ALA A 203 -11.73 31.68 -5.88
CA ALA A 203 -11.04 32.95 -5.65
C ALA A 203 -11.35 33.53 -4.27
N GLU A 204 -12.61 33.43 -3.83
CA GLU A 204 -13.09 33.92 -2.53
C GLU A 204 -12.50 33.12 -1.37
N HIS A 205 -12.26 31.81 -1.57
CA HIS A 205 -11.75 30.90 -0.55
C HIS A 205 -10.28 30.52 -0.74
N LEU A 206 -9.52 31.23 -1.57
CA LEU A 206 -8.13 30.85 -1.93
C LEU A 206 -7.21 30.67 -0.71
N ALA A 207 -7.44 31.42 0.37
CA ALA A 207 -6.69 31.31 1.62
C ALA A 207 -6.82 29.93 2.31
N ASP A 208 -7.85 29.17 1.94
CA ASP A 208 -8.15 27.83 2.46
C ASP A 208 -7.78 26.72 1.45
N PHE A 209 -7.07 27.08 0.38
CA PHE A 209 -6.55 26.13 -0.61
C PHE A 209 -5.09 25.76 -0.32
N LEU A 210 -4.78 24.49 -0.62
CA LEU A 210 -3.44 23.95 -0.67
C LEU A 210 -3.11 23.56 -2.10
N VAL A 211 -1.87 23.81 -2.51
CA VAL A 211 -1.32 23.36 -3.80
C VAL A 211 -0.15 22.43 -3.58
N ALA A 212 -0.05 21.42 -4.44
CA ALA A 212 1.11 20.55 -4.53
C ALA A 212 1.99 21.06 -5.68
N GLU A 213 3.21 21.47 -5.37
CA GLU A 213 4.14 22.02 -6.36
C GLU A 213 5.20 20.99 -6.76
N GLU A 214 5.34 20.75 -8.06
CA GLU A 214 6.36 19.89 -8.63
C GLU A 214 7.11 20.62 -9.76
N SER A 215 8.44 20.63 -9.70
CA SER A 215 9.29 21.25 -10.72
C SER A 215 8.88 22.69 -11.07
N GLY A 216 8.52 23.48 -10.04
CA GLY A 216 8.10 24.88 -10.18
C GLY A 216 6.70 25.09 -10.75
N ARG A 217 5.88 24.03 -10.87
CA ARG A 217 4.51 24.10 -11.40
C ARG A 217 3.52 23.45 -10.44
N VAL A 218 2.31 23.99 -10.36
CA VAL A 218 1.21 23.35 -9.63
C VAL A 218 0.88 22.01 -10.30
N ALA A 219 1.00 20.93 -9.53
CA ALA A 219 0.70 19.56 -9.91
C ALA A 219 -0.66 19.09 -9.38
N GLY A 220 -1.23 19.77 -8.39
CA GLY A 220 -2.57 19.54 -7.89
C GLY A 220 -3.00 20.59 -6.88
N ALA A 221 -4.30 20.63 -6.59
CA ALA A 221 -4.91 21.54 -5.64
C ALA A 221 -6.00 20.84 -4.83
N VAL A 222 -6.28 21.35 -3.63
CA VAL A 222 -7.43 20.99 -2.81
C VAL A 222 -7.81 22.18 -1.93
N GLY A 223 -9.09 22.38 -1.65
CA GLY A 223 -9.55 23.47 -0.80
C GLY A 223 -10.54 23.01 0.26
N MET A 224 -10.84 23.91 1.20
CA MET A 224 -11.95 23.73 2.12
C MET A 224 -12.72 25.03 2.35
N GLU A 225 -13.98 24.89 2.75
CA GLU A 225 -14.79 25.96 3.33
C GLU A 225 -15.09 25.59 4.78
N GLN A 226 -14.66 26.41 5.73
CA GLN A 226 -14.86 26.17 7.16
C GLN A 226 -16.04 26.99 7.70
N ALA A 227 -16.90 26.34 8.48
CA ALA A 227 -17.96 26.99 9.24
C ALA A 227 -17.97 26.47 10.68
N GLY A 228 -17.31 27.19 11.60
CA GLY A 228 -17.15 26.76 12.98
C GLY A 228 -16.33 25.46 13.09
N GLU A 229 -16.91 24.44 13.72
CA GLU A 229 -16.27 23.13 13.93
C GLU A 229 -16.47 22.15 12.76
N VAL A 230 -17.08 22.59 11.66
CA VAL A 230 -17.30 21.75 10.46
C VAL A 230 -16.62 22.36 9.24
N ALA A 231 -16.23 21.52 8.29
CA ALA A 231 -15.68 21.98 7.01
C ALA A 231 -16.20 21.16 5.83
N LEU A 232 -16.31 21.81 4.67
CA LEU A 232 -16.54 21.18 3.38
C LEU A 232 -15.21 21.10 2.63
N PHE A 233 -14.72 19.89 2.37
CA PHE A 233 -13.55 19.67 1.54
C PHE A 233 -13.96 19.61 0.08
N ARG A 234 -13.25 20.38 -0.75
CA ARG A 234 -13.63 20.63 -2.13
C ARG A 234 -12.45 20.69 -3.10
N SER A 235 -12.78 20.66 -4.38
CA SER A 235 -11.85 20.99 -5.46
C SER A 235 -10.55 20.16 -5.47
N LEU A 236 -10.61 18.89 -5.04
CA LEU A 236 -9.46 17.98 -5.09
C LEU A 236 -9.15 17.62 -6.54
N VAL A 237 -8.01 18.09 -7.06
CA VAL A 237 -7.60 17.85 -8.44
C VAL A 237 -6.09 17.60 -8.54
N VAL A 238 -5.70 16.72 -9.47
CA VAL A 238 -4.30 16.43 -9.81
C VAL A 238 -4.15 16.44 -11.33
N ARG A 239 -3.12 17.15 -11.80
CA ARG A 239 -2.74 17.26 -13.22
C ARG A 239 -2.56 15.88 -13.84
N ALA A 240 -3.06 15.69 -15.06
CA ALA A 240 -3.21 14.36 -15.67
C ALA A 240 -1.89 13.56 -15.74
N ASP A 241 -0.80 14.21 -16.12
CA ASP A 241 0.58 13.68 -16.19
C ASP A 241 1.18 13.35 -14.81
N ALA A 242 0.64 13.91 -13.73
CA ALA A 242 1.10 13.74 -12.37
C ALA A 242 0.21 12.78 -11.54
N ARG A 243 -0.85 12.21 -12.13
CA ARG A 243 -1.74 11.25 -11.47
C ARG A 243 -1.05 9.93 -11.16
N ARG A 244 -1.64 9.15 -10.24
CA ARG A 244 -1.14 7.84 -9.75
C ARG A 244 0.21 7.88 -9.02
N ARG A 245 0.70 9.08 -8.67
CA ARG A 245 1.95 9.31 -7.93
C ARG A 245 1.75 9.67 -6.46
N GLY A 246 0.52 9.51 -5.95
CA GLY A 246 0.17 9.78 -4.54
C GLY A 246 -0.05 11.25 -4.17
N ILE A 247 -0.05 12.17 -5.14
CA ILE A 247 -0.22 13.62 -4.92
C ILE A 247 -1.58 13.94 -4.27
N GLY A 248 -2.67 13.38 -4.79
CA GLY A 248 -4.01 13.63 -4.26
C GLY A 248 -4.15 13.19 -2.80
N GLU A 249 -3.55 12.06 -2.42
CA GLU A 249 -3.53 11.60 -1.03
C GLU A 249 -2.70 12.55 -0.14
N ARG A 250 -1.57 13.06 -0.65
CA ARG A 250 -0.74 14.02 0.08
C ARG A 250 -1.47 15.34 0.32
N LEU A 251 -2.12 15.88 -0.71
CA LEU A 251 -2.96 17.09 -0.62
C LEU A 251 -4.07 16.89 0.42
N PHE A 252 -4.76 15.75 0.34
CA PHE A 252 -5.87 15.45 1.23
C PHE A 252 -5.45 15.33 2.70
N ARG A 253 -4.38 14.57 2.99
CA ARG A 253 -3.83 14.46 4.35
C ARG A 253 -3.36 15.81 4.90
N ALA A 254 -2.76 16.64 4.05
CA ALA A 254 -2.36 17.99 4.44
C ALA A 254 -3.57 18.87 4.78
N LEU A 255 -4.64 18.80 3.99
CA LEU A 255 -5.87 19.52 4.26
C LEU A 255 -6.53 19.06 5.58
N GLU A 256 -6.57 17.75 5.84
CA GLU A 256 -7.06 17.23 7.13
C GLU A 256 -6.25 17.76 8.32
N ALA A 257 -4.93 17.83 8.20
CA ALA A 257 -4.07 18.38 9.25
C ALA A 257 -4.36 19.87 9.50
N VAL A 258 -4.53 20.66 8.42
CA VAL A 258 -4.91 22.08 8.52
C VAL A 258 -6.29 22.24 9.16
N ALA A 259 -7.27 21.44 8.76
CA ALA A 259 -8.61 21.49 9.32
C ALA A 259 -8.62 21.20 10.83
N ARG A 260 -7.91 20.15 11.27
CA ARG A 260 -7.74 19.82 12.70
C ARG A 260 -7.09 20.95 13.49
N ALA A 261 -6.01 21.52 12.95
CA ALA A 261 -5.32 22.64 13.58
C ALA A 261 -6.21 23.88 13.74
N ARG A 262 -7.23 24.03 12.87
CA ARG A 262 -8.23 25.10 12.93
C ARG A 262 -9.50 24.72 13.71
N GLY A 263 -9.49 23.61 14.46
CA GLY A 263 -10.60 23.21 15.33
C GLY A 263 -11.77 22.55 14.62
N VAL A 264 -11.60 22.12 13.37
CA VAL A 264 -12.63 21.34 12.66
C VAL A 264 -12.70 19.94 13.27
N LYS A 265 -13.89 19.56 13.73
CA LYS A 265 -14.21 18.24 14.27
C LYS A 265 -14.87 17.31 13.26
N ARG A 266 -15.47 17.86 12.19
CA ARG A 266 -16.14 17.06 11.17
C ARG A 266 -15.98 17.63 9.77
N ALA A 267 -15.54 16.79 8.84
CA ALA A 267 -15.40 17.13 7.44
C ALA A 267 -16.51 16.49 6.61
N TYR A 268 -16.98 17.23 5.61
CA TYR A 268 -17.92 16.79 4.58
C TYR A 268 -17.25 16.94 3.21
N LEU A 269 -17.64 16.10 2.25
CA LEU A 269 -17.27 16.29 0.84
C LEU A 269 -18.35 15.73 -0.08
N LEU A 270 -18.41 16.26 -1.30
CA LEU A 270 -19.21 15.75 -2.39
C LEU A 270 -18.31 15.04 -3.41
N THR A 271 -18.72 13.87 -3.88
CA THR A 271 -17.96 13.13 -4.88
C THR A 271 -18.86 12.35 -5.83
N GLU A 272 -18.44 12.30 -7.11
CA GLU A 272 -18.99 11.38 -8.10
C GLU A 272 -18.00 10.29 -8.49
N THR A 273 -16.70 10.61 -8.52
CA THR A 273 -15.67 9.77 -9.16
C THR A 273 -14.72 9.07 -8.19
N ILE A 274 -14.66 9.53 -6.93
CA ILE A 274 -13.67 9.05 -5.95
C ILE A 274 -14.27 8.46 -4.68
N GLU A 275 -15.55 8.04 -4.68
CA GLU A 275 -16.23 7.50 -3.49
C GLU A 275 -15.44 6.36 -2.80
N ALA A 276 -14.96 5.38 -3.58
CA ALA A 276 -14.16 4.27 -3.05
C ALA A 276 -12.86 4.73 -2.38
N ARG A 277 -12.25 5.81 -2.89
CA ARG A 277 -11.05 6.41 -2.30
C ARG A 277 -11.38 7.15 -1.01
N CYS A 278 -12.47 7.91 -0.98
CA CYS A 278 -12.93 8.60 0.23
C CYS A 278 -13.24 7.60 1.35
N ARG A 279 -13.85 6.45 1.04
CA ARG A 279 -14.03 5.35 1.99
C ARG A 279 -12.71 4.83 2.56
N ALA A 280 -11.70 4.64 1.70
CA ALA A 280 -10.36 4.25 2.14
C ALA A 280 -9.67 5.31 3.02
N TRP A 281 -10.07 6.58 2.91
CA TRP A 281 -9.63 7.68 3.77
C TRP A 281 -10.47 7.86 5.04
N GLY A 282 -11.46 6.98 5.28
CA GLY A 282 -12.28 6.97 6.50
C GLY A 282 -13.58 7.76 6.39
N PHE A 283 -13.98 8.21 5.21
CA PHE A 283 -15.29 8.84 5.02
C PHE A 283 -16.39 7.80 4.86
N ALA A 284 -17.53 8.05 5.47
CA ALA A 284 -18.75 7.28 5.29
C ALA A 284 -19.78 8.10 4.50
N ARG A 285 -20.58 7.41 3.68
CA ARG A 285 -21.70 8.05 3.00
C ARG A 285 -22.76 8.46 4.01
N VAL A 286 -23.27 9.68 3.92
CA VAL A 286 -24.31 10.22 4.81
C VAL A 286 -25.46 10.83 4.01
N PRO A 287 -26.69 10.89 4.56
CA PRO A 287 -27.82 11.58 3.93
C PRO A 287 -27.54 13.08 3.78
N ARG A 288 -28.01 13.73 2.71
CA ARG A 288 -27.73 15.16 2.44
C ARG A 288 -28.32 16.11 3.47
N GLU A 289 -29.37 15.68 4.13
CA GLU A 289 -30.09 16.40 5.17
C GLU A 289 -29.23 16.55 6.43
N THR A 290 -28.19 15.71 6.57
CA THR A 290 -27.23 15.77 7.68
C THR A 290 -26.19 16.88 7.54
N VAL A 291 -26.17 17.60 6.41
CA VAL A 291 -25.27 18.74 6.22
C VAL A 291 -25.71 19.89 7.13
N PRO A 292 -24.80 20.42 7.96
CA PRO A 292 -25.08 21.59 8.79
C PRO A 292 -25.56 22.76 7.94
N ALA A 293 -26.53 23.54 8.46
CA ALA A 293 -27.10 24.67 7.73
C ALA A 293 -26.03 25.67 7.25
N ALA A 294 -24.96 25.83 8.03
CA ALA A 294 -23.85 26.72 7.73
C ALA A 294 -23.05 26.33 6.46
N LEU A 295 -23.10 25.05 6.04
CA LEU A 295 -22.44 24.59 4.80
C LEU A 295 -23.41 24.51 3.61
N ARG A 296 -24.73 24.56 3.84
CA ARG A 296 -25.74 24.48 2.76
C ARG A 296 -25.76 25.72 1.87
N SER A 297 -25.26 26.85 2.36
CA SER A 297 -25.11 28.09 1.58
C SER A 297 -23.86 28.09 0.70
N SER A 298 -23.00 27.07 0.79
CA SER A 298 -21.81 26.98 -0.05
C SER A 298 -22.19 26.88 -1.54
N PRO A 299 -21.42 27.51 -2.45
CA PRO A 299 -21.57 27.36 -3.90
C PRO A 299 -21.60 25.90 -4.38
N GLU A 300 -20.94 24.98 -3.65
CA GLU A 300 -20.97 23.55 -3.98
C GLU A 300 -22.35 22.91 -3.85
N PHE A 301 -23.14 23.33 -2.85
CA PHE A 301 -24.48 22.79 -2.59
C PHE A 301 -25.59 23.54 -3.34
N THR A 302 -25.35 24.77 -3.77
CA THR A 302 -26.37 25.66 -4.35
C THR A 302 -26.41 25.68 -5.88
N GLY A 303 -25.50 24.97 -6.57
CA GLY A 303 -25.58 24.85 -8.03
C GLY A 303 -24.41 24.18 -8.74
N CYS A 304 -23.30 23.90 -8.06
CA CYS A 304 -22.07 23.42 -8.72
C CYS A 304 -21.96 21.90 -8.82
N CYS A 305 -22.46 21.14 -7.85
CA CYS A 305 -22.50 19.67 -7.91
C CYS A 305 -23.91 19.16 -8.24
N PRO A 306 -24.04 18.16 -9.13
CA PRO A 306 -25.34 17.60 -9.47
C PRO A 306 -25.96 16.89 -8.26
N ALA A 307 -27.30 16.81 -8.25
CA ALA A 307 -28.07 16.07 -7.24
C ALA A 307 -27.73 14.57 -7.20
N SER A 308 -26.89 14.04 -8.09
CA SER A 308 -26.36 12.68 -8.07
C SER A 308 -25.09 12.49 -7.20
N ALA A 309 -24.35 13.56 -6.85
CA ALA A 309 -23.08 13.44 -6.12
C ALA A 309 -23.24 12.84 -4.71
N ALA A 310 -22.48 11.80 -4.37
CA ALA A 310 -22.53 11.21 -3.05
C ALA A 310 -21.98 12.18 -2.00
N LEU A 311 -22.75 12.42 -0.94
CA LEU A 311 -22.27 13.14 0.24
C LEU A 311 -21.57 12.16 1.18
N MET A 312 -20.36 12.54 1.57
CA MET A 312 -19.49 11.77 2.44
C MET A 312 -19.11 12.62 3.66
N ALA A 313 -19.03 12.01 4.84
CA ALA A 313 -18.60 12.68 6.06
C ALA A 313 -17.59 11.83 6.85
N LYS A 314 -16.73 12.52 7.61
CA LYS A 314 -15.73 11.93 8.50
C LYS A 314 -15.56 12.83 9.73
N ASP A 315 -15.52 12.21 10.90
CA ASP A 315 -15.08 12.92 12.11
C ASP A 315 -13.55 13.05 12.06
N LEU A 316 -13.07 14.28 12.26
CA LEU A 316 -11.64 14.59 12.31
C LEU A 316 -11.16 14.40 13.73
#